data_AF-A0A1B6L6Y2-F1
#
_entry.id   AF-A0A1B6L6Y2-F1
#
_cell.length_a   1.000
_cell.length_b   1.000
_cell.length_c   1.000
_cell.angle_alpha   90.00
_cell.angle_beta   90.00
_cell.angle_gamma   90.00
#
_symmetry.space_group_name_H-M   'P 1'
#
loop_
_entity.id
_entity.type
_entity.pdbx_description
1 polymer ?
#
loop_
_entity_poly.entity_id
_entity_poly.type
_entity_poly.pdbx_seq_one_letter_code
_entity_poly.pdbx_strand_id
1 'polypeptide(L)'
;MSETGYNCTSDEQLEARGSSEQILRENPVGSSNDNHDGPRNAFDTSDDIDSSSTDETILCLFYRKSKLAAAAYFVETSELHLLYDMTDLGPDFRLLNSLFLQLKPTQVVTSPSMSDLFLRKIHYLISGEEVPISPPVDPPSFSNKFHFIPAKEFRFSSCKRAILELKLPSEPEQATEADRHNHILSIINVTATVLVSAVGGLLYFLQRSLARLTLTSMQTPVLSVHTLSLKNLVWVDEETIRALQIFAPVAHPSSYKWYTGSSKEGLSVFSLLNRCHSAAGAKYMRVMLSQPIRDMDVLHTRHEVITFCLQPLNEQVVKSLADSIVHVKTVMKILTQ
;
A
#
# COMPACT_ATOMS: atom_id res chain seq x y z
N MET A 1 65.46 -10.38 32.18
CA MET A 1 65.30 -11.58 33.01
C MET A 1 63.80 -11.78 33.15
N SER A 2 63.09 -12.64 32.42
CA SER A 2 63.34 -13.90 31.70
C SER A 2 62.13 -14.10 30.77
N GLU A 3 62.27 -14.23 29.43
CA GLU A 3 62.19 -15.48 28.63
C GLU A 3 61.20 -16.53 29.19
N THR A 4 60.20 -17.00 28.45
CA THR A 4 60.32 -17.88 27.27
C THR A 4 59.08 -17.85 26.36
N GLY A 5 59.30 -18.03 25.05
CA GLY A 5 58.24 -18.29 24.05
C GLY A 5 58.09 -19.78 23.72
N TYR A 6 57.09 -20.11 22.89
CA TYR A 6 57.06 -21.29 22.02
C TYR A 6 56.23 -20.99 20.76
N ASN A 7 56.85 -21.25 19.60
CA ASN A 7 56.30 -21.30 18.24
C ASN A 7 55.82 -22.73 17.89
N CYS A 8 54.89 -22.86 16.93
CA CYS A 8 54.83 -23.87 15.84
C CYS A 8 53.50 -23.68 15.04
N THR A 9 53.51 -23.18 13.79
CA THR A 9 53.48 -23.91 12.48
C THR A 9 52.26 -24.85 12.29
N SER A 10 51.56 -24.96 11.16
CA SER A 10 51.81 -24.62 9.74
C SER A 10 50.54 -24.88 8.89
N ASP A 11 50.44 -24.15 7.77
CA ASP A 11 49.92 -24.48 6.43
C ASP A 11 48.74 -25.46 6.21
N GLU A 12 47.74 -25.01 5.43
CA GLU A 12 47.31 -25.68 4.19
C GLU A 12 46.53 -24.73 3.25
N GLN A 13 47.00 -24.63 2.00
CA GLN A 13 46.39 -23.97 0.84
C GLN A 13 45.86 -25.03 -0.15
N LEU A 14 45.13 -24.57 -1.20
CA LEU A 14 44.74 -25.20 -2.50
C LEU A 14 43.30 -25.76 -2.51
N GLU A 15 42.46 -25.69 -3.57
CA GLU A 15 42.39 -25.14 -4.94
C GLU A 15 40.92 -25.40 -5.38
N ALA A 16 40.13 -24.46 -5.92
CA ALA A 16 39.96 -24.07 -7.34
C ALA A 16 39.70 -25.21 -8.38
N ARG A 17 38.49 -25.24 -8.96
CA ARG A 17 38.06 -25.72 -10.30
C ARG A 17 36.52 -25.57 -10.38
N GLY A 18 35.84 -24.89 -11.31
CA GLY A 18 36.15 -24.45 -12.67
C GLY A 18 35.66 -25.47 -13.68
N SER A 19 34.49 -25.25 -14.32
CA SER A 19 34.15 -25.73 -15.69
C SER A 19 32.82 -25.14 -16.18
N SER A 20 32.92 -24.37 -17.25
CA SER A 20 31.84 -23.97 -18.17
C SER A 20 32.07 -24.70 -19.48
N GLU A 21 31.03 -25.22 -20.14
CA GLU A 21 31.06 -25.49 -21.59
C GLU A 21 29.67 -25.28 -22.21
N GLN A 22 29.64 -24.41 -23.22
CA GLN A 22 28.61 -24.30 -24.25
C GLN A 22 28.97 -25.26 -25.41
N ILE A 23 28.00 -25.61 -26.28
CA ILE A 23 28.02 -25.43 -27.77
C ILE A 23 27.14 -26.48 -28.52
N LEU A 24 26.11 -25.94 -29.20
CA LEU A 24 25.59 -26.17 -30.57
C LEU A 24 25.44 -27.58 -31.20
N ARG A 25 24.26 -27.83 -31.81
CA ARG A 25 23.99 -28.03 -33.28
C ARG A 25 22.74 -28.93 -33.50
N GLU A 26 21.66 -28.38 -34.06
CA GLU A 26 21.22 -28.43 -35.48
C GLU A 26 20.32 -29.64 -35.85
N ASN A 27 19.18 -29.32 -36.46
CA ASN A 27 18.17 -30.21 -37.07
C ASN A 27 18.74 -30.98 -38.29
N PRO A 28 18.01 -31.99 -38.80
CA PRO A 28 17.18 -31.68 -39.98
C PRO A 28 15.82 -32.39 -40.06
N VAL A 29 15.00 -31.76 -40.90
CA VAL A 29 13.67 -32.12 -41.41
C VAL A 29 13.73 -33.37 -42.30
N GLY A 30 12.71 -34.23 -42.20
CA GLY A 30 12.41 -35.30 -43.15
C GLY A 30 10.90 -35.47 -43.29
N SER A 31 10.37 -35.08 -44.44
CA SER A 31 8.99 -35.15 -44.90
C SER A 31 8.59 -36.55 -45.33
N SER A 32 7.33 -36.97 -45.11
CA SER A 32 6.54 -37.85 -46.00
C SER A 32 5.07 -37.90 -45.54
N ASN A 33 4.17 -37.59 -46.48
CA ASN A 33 2.72 -37.75 -46.39
C ASN A 33 2.33 -39.23 -46.25
N ASP A 34 1.26 -39.52 -45.52
CA ASP A 34 0.24 -40.47 -45.99
C ASP A 34 -1.13 -40.17 -45.34
N ASN A 35 -2.11 -39.94 -46.21
CA ASN A 35 -3.52 -39.79 -45.87
C ASN A 35 -4.12 -41.19 -45.66
N HIS A 36 -4.68 -41.47 -44.48
CA HIS A 36 -5.67 -42.53 -44.33
C HIS A 36 -6.85 -42.07 -43.48
N ASP A 37 -8.03 -42.12 -44.10
CA ASP A 37 -9.33 -41.73 -43.58
C ASP A 37 -9.99 -42.86 -42.77
N GLY A 38 -10.61 -42.51 -41.63
CA GLY A 38 -11.54 -43.33 -40.83
C GLY A 38 -11.06 -43.76 -39.43
N PRO A 39 -11.97 -44.04 -38.48
CA PRO A 39 -13.12 -43.26 -38.01
C PRO A 39 -12.95 -42.77 -36.55
N ARG A 40 -13.77 -41.79 -36.19
CA ARG A 40 -14.02 -41.21 -34.86
C ARG A 40 -13.78 -42.16 -33.66
N ASN A 41 -12.79 -41.82 -32.83
CA ASN A 41 -12.77 -42.17 -31.40
C ASN A 41 -12.99 -40.90 -30.59
N ALA A 42 -14.04 -40.93 -29.78
CA ALA A 42 -14.33 -39.98 -28.71
C ALA A 42 -13.37 -40.23 -27.54
N PHE A 43 -13.18 -39.18 -26.73
CA PHE A 43 -12.31 -39.11 -25.54
C PHE A 43 -10.82 -38.95 -25.84
N ASP A 44 -10.41 -37.70 -26.06
CA ASP A 44 -9.16 -37.22 -25.48
C ASP A 44 -9.44 -35.86 -24.82
N THR A 45 -9.45 -35.91 -23.49
CA THR A 45 -9.66 -34.77 -22.61
C THR A 45 -8.28 -34.22 -22.28
N SER A 46 -7.71 -33.41 -23.17
CA SER A 46 -6.62 -32.51 -22.81
C SER A 46 -7.24 -31.20 -22.33
N ASP A 47 -7.82 -31.26 -21.13
CA ASP A 47 -8.05 -30.08 -20.30
C ASP A 47 -6.67 -29.52 -19.93
N ASP A 48 -6.07 -28.75 -20.82
CA ASP A 48 -5.10 -27.72 -20.44
C ASP A 48 -5.88 -26.57 -19.79
N ILE A 49 -6.52 -26.88 -18.66
CA ILE A 49 -7.01 -25.89 -17.71
C ILE A 49 -5.77 -25.47 -16.93
N ASP A 50 -4.98 -24.60 -17.55
CA ASP A 50 -4.15 -23.66 -16.81
C ASP A 50 -5.11 -22.61 -16.21
N SER A 51 -6.00 -23.05 -15.29
CA SER A 51 -6.69 -22.13 -14.41
C SER A 51 -5.69 -21.68 -13.37
N SER A 52 -4.78 -20.79 -13.77
CA SER A 52 -4.31 -19.79 -12.82
C SER A 52 -5.56 -19.02 -12.40
N SER A 53 -6.28 -19.50 -11.40
CA SER A 53 -7.39 -18.80 -10.79
C SER A 53 -6.80 -17.52 -10.22
N THR A 54 -6.81 -16.45 -11.02
CA THR A 54 -6.38 -15.14 -10.56
C THR A 54 -7.42 -14.74 -9.52
N ASP A 55 -7.06 -14.84 -8.24
CA ASP A 55 -7.93 -14.48 -7.13
C ASP A 55 -8.50 -13.08 -7.37
N GLU A 56 -9.79 -13.03 -7.73
CA GLU A 56 -10.41 -11.78 -8.10
C GLU A 56 -10.49 -10.87 -6.87
N THR A 57 -9.83 -9.71 -6.97
CA THR A 57 -9.68 -8.78 -5.86
C THR A 57 -10.13 -7.39 -6.28
N ILE A 58 -11.17 -6.89 -5.63
CA ILE A 58 -11.75 -5.58 -5.89
C ILE A 58 -11.24 -4.61 -4.82
N LEU A 59 -10.46 -3.62 -5.23
CA LEU A 59 -9.83 -2.65 -4.33
C LEU A 59 -10.51 -1.28 -4.43
N CYS A 60 -11.14 -0.84 -3.36
CA CYS A 60 -11.59 0.55 -3.22
C CYS A 60 -10.55 1.40 -2.50
N LEU A 61 -10.21 2.55 -3.07
CA LEU A 61 -9.24 3.50 -2.54
C LEU A 61 -9.91 4.83 -2.24
N PHE A 62 -9.60 5.39 -1.08
CA PHE A 62 -9.98 6.76 -0.74
C PHE A 62 -8.79 7.52 -0.17
N TYR A 63 -8.53 8.71 -0.74
CA TYR A 63 -7.39 9.53 -0.37
C TYR A 63 -7.80 10.96 -0.06
N ARG A 64 -7.55 11.43 1.16
CA ARG A 64 -7.92 12.78 1.58
C ARG A 64 -6.96 13.31 2.63
N LYS A 65 -6.56 14.58 2.50
CA LYS A 65 -5.66 15.25 3.46
C LYS A 65 -4.36 14.46 3.73
N SER A 66 -3.75 13.88 2.69
CA SER A 66 -2.56 13.02 2.78
C SER A 66 -2.73 11.71 3.53
N LYS A 67 -3.98 11.30 3.81
CA LYS A 67 -4.29 9.98 4.34
C LYS A 67 -4.87 9.11 3.23
N LEU A 68 -4.32 7.93 3.07
CA LEU A 68 -4.80 6.84 2.23
C LEU A 68 -5.48 5.80 3.13
N ALA A 69 -6.68 5.39 2.74
CA ALA A 69 -7.30 4.17 3.27
C ALA A 69 -7.76 3.31 2.09
N ALA A 70 -7.86 2.01 2.34
CA ALA A 70 -8.28 1.06 1.34
C ALA A 70 -9.20 0.00 1.94
N ALA A 71 -10.12 -0.49 1.11
CA ALA A 71 -10.93 -1.65 1.39
C ALA A 71 -10.77 -2.60 0.20
N ALA A 72 -10.32 -3.83 0.45
CA ALA A 72 -10.16 -4.86 -0.56
C ALA A 72 -11.17 -5.97 -0.32
N TYR A 73 -11.92 -6.36 -1.34
CA TYR A 73 -12.82 -7.51 -1.29
C TYR A 73 -12.21 -8.64 -2.11
N PHE A 74 -11.99 -9.78 -1.47
CA PHE A 74 -11.55 -11.01 -2.11
C PHE A 74 -12.79 -11.81 -2.49
N VAL A 75 -13.04 -11.97 -3.79
CA VAL A 75 -14.30 -12.55 -4.28
C VAL A 75 -14.41 -14.03 -3.90
N GLU A 76 -13.32 -14.78 -4.03
CA GLU A 76 -13.27 -16.22 -3.76
C GLU A 76 -13.64 -16.53 -2.30
N THR A 77 -13.05 -15.79 -1.36
CA THR A 77 -13.26 -16.01 0.08
C THR A 77 -14.40 -15.17 0.65
N SER A 78 -14.95 -14.23 -0.13
CA SER A 78 -15.94 -13.25 0.32
C SER A 78 -15.50 -12.45 1.56
N GLU A 79 -14.21 -12.17 1.67
CA GLU A 79 -13.60 -11.47 2.80
C GLU A 79 -13.30 -10.01 2.48
N LEU A 80 -13.44 -9.16 3.50
CA LEU A 80 -13.10 -7.75 3.43
C LEU A 80 -11.79 -7.47 4.18
N HIS A 81 -10.78 -6.94 3.51
CA HIS A 81 -9.49 -6.58 4.10
C HIS A 81 -9.30 -5.06 4.10
N LEU A 82 -8.99 -4.49 5.27
CA LEU A 82 -9.04 -3.05 5.53
C LEU A 82 -7.66 -2.47 5.78
N LEU A 83 -7.22 -1.55 4.93
CA LEU A 83 -6.10 -0.66 5.22
C LEU A 83 -6.65 0.59 5.89
N TYR A 84 -6.35 0.72 7.18
CA TYR A 84 -6.72 1.88 7.99
C TYR A 84 -6.07 3.18 7.49
N ASP A 85 -6.52 4.31 8.02
CA ASP A 85 -6.02 5.65 7.66
C ASP A 85 -4.50 5.77 7.82
N MET A 86 -3.75 5.56 6.75
CA MET A 86 -2.28 5.67 6.73
C MET A 86 -1.84 6.93 5.98
N THR A 87 -0.78 7.60 6.44
CA THR A 87 -0.27 8.79 5.74
C THR A 87 0.44 8.39 4.45
N ASP A 88 -0.03 8.83 3.29
CA ASP A 88 0.69 8.64 2.02
C ASP A 88 0.93 10.00 1.36
N LEU A 89 2.18 10.27 0.98
CA LEU A 89 2.57 11.56 0.44
C LEU A 89 2.75 11.46 -1.08
N GLY A 90 2.06 12.34 -1.80
CA GLY A 90 2.34 12.57 -3.21
C GLY A 90 3.68 13.32 -3.43
N PRO A 91 4.28 13.20 -4.62
CA PRO A 91 3.76 12.50 -5.81
C PRO A 91 4.06 11.00 -5.87
N ASP A 92 4.96 10.50 -5.01
CA ASP A 92 5.45 9.11 -5.11
C ASP A 92 4.40 8.07 -4.70
N PHE A 93 3.56 8.40 -3.70
CA PHE A 93 2.54 7.54 -3.11
C PHE A 93 3.08 6.13 -2.77
N ARG A 94 4.06 6.07 -1.88
CA ARG A 94 4.82 4.83 -1.59
C ARG A 94 3.91 3.72 -1.04
N LEU A 95 2.94 4.06 -0.20
CA LEU A 95 2.00 3.07 0.33
C LEU A 95 1.10 2.52 -0.76
N LEU A 96 0.61 3.39 -1.65
CA LEU A 96 -0.15 2.97 -2.80
C LEU A 96 0.62 1.97 -3.67
N ASN A 97 1.90 2.22 -3.97
CA ASN A 97 2.72 1.27 -4.73
C ASN A 97 2.82 -0.09 -4.01
N SER A 98 3.13 -0.09 -2.71
CA SER A 98 3.22 -1.33 -1.91
C SER A 98 1.90 -2.09 -1.87
N LEU A 99 0.78 -1.38 -1.80
CA LEU A 99 -0.55 -1.96 -1.80
C LEU A 99 -0.86 -2.67 -3.12
N PHE A 100 -0.56 -2.03 -4.26
CA PHE A 100 -0.72 -2.64 -5.58
C PHE A 100 0.20 -3.84 -5.79
N LEU A 101 1.45 -3.77 -5.34
CA LEU A 101 2.40 -4.89 -5.42
C LEU A 101 1.94 -6.11 -4.59
N GLN A 102 1.36 -5.86 -3.42
CA GLN A 102 0.91 -6.92 -2.50
C GLN A 102 -0.44 -7.52 -2.90
N LEU A 103 -1.42 -6.69 -3.27
CA LEU A 103 -2.77 -7.15 -3.58
C LEU A 103 -3.00 -7.52 -5.04
N LYS A 104 -2.22 -6.93 -5.97
CA LYS A 104 -2.41 -7.09 -7.42
C LYS A 104 -3.89 -7.04 -7.85
N PRO A 105 -4.60 -5.94 -7.52
CA PRO A 105 -6.05 -5.89 -7.67
C PRO A 105 -6.49 -6.09 -9.12
N THR A 106 -7.56 -6.87 -9.32
CA THR A 106 -8.15 -7.09 -10.65
C THR A 106 -9.04 -5.92 -11.06
N GLN A 107 -9.71 -5.31 -10.07
CA GLN A 107 -10.54 -4.11 -10.25
C GLN A 107 -10.18 -3.07 -9.18
N VAL A 108 -10.15 -1.80 -9.57
CA VAL A 108 -9.89 -0.68 -8.68
C VAL A 108 -11.04 0.31 -8.76
N VAL A 109 -11.47 0.81 -7.60
CA VAL A 109 -12.60 1.71 -7.46
C VAL A 109 -12.20 2.94 -6.66
N THR A 110 -12.57 4.13 -7.11
CA THR A 110 -12.35 5.36 -6.35
C THR A 110 -13.36 6.45 -6.72
N SER A 111 -13.26 7.61 -6.09
CA SER A 111 -14.03 8.80 -6.45
C SER A 111 -13.31 9.61 -7.53
N PRO A 112 -14.00 10.17 -8.54
CA PRO A 112 -13.40 11.10 -9.49
C PRO A 112 -13.01 12.43 -8.83
N SER A 113 -13.48 12.69 -7.60
CA SER A 113 -13.13 13.90 -6.83
C SER A 113 -11.78 13.83 -6.11
N MET A 114 -11.01 12.75 -6.29
CA MET A 114 -9.65 12.64 -5.73
C MET A 114 -8.68 13.56 -6.49
N SER A 115 -7.51 13.83 -5.92
CA SER A 115 -6.51 14.67 -6.59
C SER A 115 -6.03 14.03 -7.90
N ASP A 116 -5.86 14.82 -8.96
CA ASP A 116 -5.38 14.37 -10.28
C ASP A 116 -4.08 13.55 -10.19
N LEU A 117 -3.10 13.99 -9.40
CA LEU A 117 -1.86 13.23 -9.14
C LEU A 117 -2.13 11.80 -8.63
N PHE A 118 -3.11 11.64 -7.74
CA PHE A 118 -3.48 10.33 -7.18
C PHE A 118 -4.18 9.46 -8.22
N LEU A 119 -5.11 10.04 -8.99
CA LEU A 119 -5.82 9.33 -10.06
C LEU A 119 -4.87 8.86 -11.17
N ARG A 120 -3.93 9.72 -11.60
CA ARG A 120 -2.88 9.37 -12.57
C ARG A 120 -1.97 8.28 -12.04
N LYS A 121 -1.60 8.35 -10.75
CA LYS A 121 -0.78 7.30 -10.13
C LYS A 121 -1.51 5.95 -10.10
N ILE A 122 -2.80 5.93 -9.76
CA ILE A 122 -3.62 4.72 -9.84
C ILE A 122 -3.65 4.19 -11.28
N HIS A 123 -3.91 5.06 -12.26
CA HIS A 123 -3.94 4.66 -13.66
C HIS A 123 -2.62 4.02 -14.10
N TYR A 124 -1.49 4.65 -13.78
CA TYR A 124 -0.15 4.12 -14.06
C TYR A 124 0.05 2.75 -13.40
N LEU A 125 -0.40 2.55 -12.16
CA LEU A 125 -0.27 1.28 -11.46
C LEU A 125 -1.16 0.16 -12.05
N ILE A 126 -2.26 0.51 -12.72
CA ILE A 126 -3.15 -0.46 -13.38
C ILE A 126 -2.70 -0.79 -14.81
N SER A 127 -2.27 0.23 -15.57
CA SER A 127 -2.00 0.13 -17.00
C SER A 127 -0.51 -0.02 -17.35
N GLY A 128 0.38 0.45 -16.47
CA GLY A 128 1.80 0.64 -16.79
C GLY A 128 2.09 1.87 -17.65
N GLU A 129 1.06 2.63 -18.06
CA GLU A 129 1.19 3.76 -18.96
C GLU A 129 1.18 5.10 -18.20
N GLU A 130 2.13 5.97 -18.52
CA GLU A 130 2.13 7.35 -18.02
C GLU A 130 1.13 8.20 -18.80
N VAL A 131 0.21 8.85 -18.09
CA VAL A 131 -0.71 9.83 -18.70
C VAL A 131 0.05 11.14 -18.94
N PRO A 132 0.19 11.62 -20.19
CA PRO A 132 0.92 12.84 -20.50
C PRO A 132 0.39 14.06 -19.73
N ILE A 133 1.29 14.99 -19.37
CA ILE A 133 0.95 16.22 -18.62
C ILE A 133 0.23 17.26 -19.52
N SER A 134 0.25 17.09 -20.84
CA SER A 134 -0.45 17.97 -21.78
C SER A 134 -1.97 17.90 -21.61
N PRO A 135 -2.70 19.01 -21.85
CA PRO A 135 -4.16 18.96 -21.95
C PRO A 135 -4.48 18.00 -23.11
N PRO A 136 -5.14 16.87 -22.83
CA PRO A 136 -5.36 15.91 -23.88
C PRO A 136 -6.50 16.45 -24.75
N VAL A 137 -6.38 16.26 -26.07
CA VAL A 137 -7.44 16.60 -27.04
C VAL A 137 -8.69 15.77 -26.77
N ASP A 138 -8.54 14.63 -26.07
CA ASP A 138 -9.60 13.73 -25.62
C ASP A 138 -9.43 13.38 -24.13
N PRO A 139 -10.52 13.20 -23.35
CA PRO A 139 -10.40 12.76 -21.95
C PRO A 139 -9.63 11.43 -21.85
N PRO A 140 -8.77 11.26 -20.83
CA PRO A 140 -8.00 10.02 -20.67
C PRO A 140 -8.96 8.82 -20.55
N SER A 141 -8.79 7.85 -21.45
CA SER A 141 -9.56 6.61 -21.41
C SER A 141 -9.01 5.71 -20.32
N PHE A 142 -9.70 5.64 -19.18
CA PHE A 142 -9.29 4.77 -18.09
C PHE A 142 -9.60 3.31 -18.43
N SER A 143 -8.66 2.41 -18.10
CA SER A 143 -8.84 0.95 -18.26
C SER A 143 -10.17 0.45 -17.71
N ASN A 144 -10.75 -0.59 -18.34
CA ASN A 144 -11.96 -1.27 -17.84
C ASN A 144 -11.82 -1.85 -16.43
N LYS A 145 -10.59 -1.92 -15.90
CA LYS A 145 -10.29 -2.32 -14.52
C LYS A 145 -10.40 -1.16 -13.51
N PHE A 146 -10.58 0.08 -13.97
CA PHE A 146 -10.63 1.26 -13.13
C PHE A 146 -12.00 1.94 -13.17
N HIS A 147 -12.70 1.92 -12.04
CA HIS A 147 -14.08 2.38 -11.93
C HIS A 147 -14.21 3.62 -11.04
N PHE A 148 -15.09 4.52 -11.47
CA PHE A 148 -15.44 5.71 -10.70
C PHE A 148 -16.83 5.59 -10.09
N ILE A 149 -16.90 5.83 -8.78
CA ILE A 149 -18.16 5.99 -8.06
C ILE A 149 -18.39 7.50 -7.79
N PRO A 150 -19.62 8.01 -7.94
CA PRO A 150 -19.92 9.41 -7.65
C PRO A 150 -19.51 9.83 -6.24
N ALA A 151 -18.91 11.01 -6.10
CA ALA A 151 -18.38 11.51 -4.83
C ALA A 151 -19.41 11.58 -3.68
N LYS A 152 -20.71 11.66 -3.99
CA LYS A 152 -21.80 11.64 -3.01
C LYS A 152 -21.90 10.31 -2.25
N GLU A 153 -21.48 9.20 -2.86
CA GLU A 153 -21.54 7.87 -2.24
C GLU A 153 -20.40 7.65 -1.24
N PHE A 154 -19.31 8.43 -1.35
CA PHE A 154 -18.20 8.48 -0.39
C PHE A 154 -18.46 9.45 0.78
N ARG A 155 -19.70 9.93 0.97
CA ARG A 155 -20.03 10.77 2.11
C ARG A 155 -20.00 9.96 3.39
N PHE A 156 -19.25 10.44 4.38
CA PHE A 156 -19.04 9.76 5.65
C PHE A 156 -20.34 9.24 6.31
N SER A 157 -21.40 10.04 6.36
CA SER A 157 -22.68 9.62 6.96
C SER A 157 -23.34 8.46 6.22
N SER A 158 -23.36 8.52 4.88
CA SER A 158 -23.91 7.45 4.04
C SER A 158 -23.07 6.18 4.14
N CYS A 159 -21.74 6.31 4.08
CA CYS A 159 -20.83 5.19 4.23
C CYS A 159 -20.92 4.55 5.61
N LYS A 160 -20.97 5.35 6.68
CA LYS A 160 -21.10 4.85 8.05
C LYS A 160 -22.39 4.05 8.23
N ARG A 161 -23.52 4.55 7.68
CA ARG A 161 -24.79 3.80 7.70
C ARG A 161 -24.66 2.47 6.97
N ALA A 162 -24.09 2.46 5.76
CA ALA A 162 -23.89 1.22 4.99
C ALA A 162 -23.02 0.20 5.74
N ILE A 163 -21.99 0.65 6.47
CA ILE A 163 -21.14 -0.21 7.29
C ILE A 163 -21.92 -0.81 8.47
N LEU A 164 -22.72 0.00 9.17
CA LEU A 164 -23.53 -0.46 10.31
C LEU A 164 -24.63 -1.45 9.89
N GLU A 165 -25.11 -1.36 8.64
CA GLU A 165 -26.09 -2.27 8.07
C GLU A 165 -25.48 -3.61 7.57
N LEU A 166 -24.14 -3.76 7.61
CA LEU A 166 -23.44 -4.97 7.22
C LEU A 166 -23.88 -6.16 8.09
N LYS A 167 -24.14 -7.30 7.45
CA LYS A 167 -24.45 -8.55 8.15
C LYS A 167 -23.26 -9.49 8.03
N LEU A 168 -22.70 -9.86 9.17
CA LEU A 168 -21.59 -10.81 9.26
C LEU A 168 -22.10 -12.15 9.80
N PRO A 169 -21.64 -13.30 9.29
CA PRO A 169 -22.01 -14.62 9.79
C PRO A 169 -21.73 -14.84 11.29
N SER A 170 -20.77 -14.11 11.86
CA SER A 170 -20.42 -14.15 13.29
C SER A 170 -21.48 -13.56 14.23
N GLU A 171 -22.62 -13.09 13.70
CA GLU A 171 -23.67 -12.42 14.47
C GLU A 171 -24.54 -13.43 15.25
N PRO A 172 -24.87 -13.18 16.53
CA PRO A 172 -25.78 -14.05 17.29
C PRO A 172 -27.22 -14.02 16.73
N GLU A 173 -27.88 -15.18 16.65
CA GLU A 173 -29.22 -15.34 16.04
C GLU A 173 -30.35 -14.51 16.68
N GLN A 174 -30.15 -13.96 17.90
CA GLN A 174 -31.12 -13.16 18.63
C GLN A 174 -30.60 -11.75 19.01
N ALA A 175 -29.62 -11.22 18.28
CA ALA A 175 -29.05 -9.90 18.55
C ALA A 175 -30.04 -8.76 18.24
N THR A 176 -30.14 -7.76 19.13
CA THR A 176 -30.88 -6.53 18.82
C THR A 176 -30.13 -5.69 17.78
N GLU A 177 -30.80 -4.76 17.10
CA GLU A 177 -30.12 -3.84 16.16
C GLU A 177 -28.96 -3.08 16.83
N ALA A 178 -29.10 -2.74 18.11
CA ALA A 178 -28.05 -2.09 18.89
C ALA A 178 -26.84 -3.02 19.11
N ASP A 179 -27.07 -4.30 19.40
CA ASP A 179 -26.00 -5.29 19.57
C ASP A 179 -25.25 -5.53 18.26
N ARG A 180 -25.97 -5.56 17.13
CA ARG A 180 -25.39 -5.65 15.79
C ARG A 180 -24.49 -4.47 15.48
N HIS A 181 -24.95 -3.25 15.77
CA HIS A 181 -24.14 -2.06 15.63
C HIS A 181 -22.88 -2.14 16.50
N ASN A 182 -23.00 -2.53 17.77
CA ASN A 182 -21.87 -2.69 18.67
C ASN A 182 -20.87 -3.74 18.17
N HIS A 183 -21.36 -4.85 17.61
CA HIS A 183 -20.53 -5.89 16.99
C HIS A 183 -19.70 -5.32 15.83
N ILE A 184 -20.35 -4.63 14.88
CA ILE A 184 -19.65 -3.97 13.76
C ILE A 184 -18.64 -2.93 14.25
N LEU A 185 -19.00 -2.14 15.26
CA LEU A 185 -18.12 -1.13 15.86
C LEU A 185 -16.90 -1.74 16.56
N SER A 186 -16.98 -3.00 17.01
CA SER A 186 -15.85 -3.73 17.58
C SER A 186 -14.86 -4.22 16.53
N ILE A 187 -15.30 -4.35 15.27
CA ILE A 187 -14.50 -4.88 14.16
C ILE A 187 -13.94 -3.76 13.28
N ILE A 188 -14.76 -2.73 13.01
CA ILE A 188 -14.42 -1.63 12.11
C ILE A 188 -14.38 -0.32 12.89
N ASN A 189 -13.23 0.34 12.90
CA ASN A 189 -13.11 1.67 13.50
C ASN A 189 -13.81 2.73 12.64
N VAL A 190 -15.08 3.02 12.94
CA VAL A 190 -15.85 4.06 12.22
C VAL A 190 -15.45 5.50 12.56
N THR A 191 -14.50 5.72 13.47
CA THR A 191 -13.93 7.05 13.72
C THR A 191 -12.93 7.45 12.63
N ALA A 192 -12.35 6.47 11.94
CA ALA A 192 -11.44 6.66 10.82
C ALA A 192 -12.20 7.09 9.56
N THR A 193 -12.29 8.40 9.33
CA THR A 193 -13.14 8.98 8.28
C THR A 193 -12.76 8.57 6.85
N VAL A 194 -11.47 8.36 6.56
CA VAL A 194 -11.00 7.97 5.22
C VAL A 194 -11.29 6.49 4.98
N LEU A 195 -11.05 5.63 5.97
CA LEU A 195 -11.42 4.21 5.97
C LEU A 195 -12.92 4.03 5.76
N VAL A 196 -13.76 4.72 6.54
CA VAL A 196 -15.23 4.63 6.41
C VAL A 196 -15.65 4.94 4.97
N SER A 197 -15.03 5.94 4.34
CA SER A 197 -15.34 6.30 2.96
C SER A 197 -14.90 5.23 1.96
N ALA A 198 -13.71 4.64 2.14
CA ALA A 198 -13.22 3.54 1.30
C ALA A 198 -14.12 2.30 1.40
N VAL A 199 -14.48 1.90 2.63
CA VAL A 199 -15.36 0.74 2.88
C VAL A 199 -16.75 0.99 2.31
N GLY A 200 -17.37 2.15 2.60
CA GLY A 200 -18.69 2.47 2.07
C GLY A 200 -18.74 2.53 0.54
N GLY A 201 -17.69 3.08 -0.09
CA GLY A 201 -17.53 3.07 -1.54
C GLY A 201 -17.43 1.65 -2.12
N LEU A 202 -16.71 0.75 -1.46
CA LEU A 202 -16.61 -0.65 -1.87
C LEU A 202 -17.96 -1.36 -1.73
N LEU A 203 -18.64 -1.21 -0.60
CA LEU A 203 -19.95 -1.82 -0.36
C LEU A 203 -20.97 -1.35 -1.42
N TYR A 204 -20.96 -0.05 -1.75
CA TYR A 204 -21.77 0.49 -2.84
C TYR A 204 -21.43 -0.15 -4.20
N PHE A 205 -20.13 -0.28 -4.51
CA PHE A 205 -19.67 -0.92 -5.74
C PHE A 205 -20.20 -2.35 -5.85
N LEU A 206 -20.01 -3.13 -4.79
CA LEU A 206 -20.37 -4.54 -4.73
C LEU A 206 -21.89 -4.73 -4.82
N GLN A 207 -22.67 -3.91 -4.12
CA GLN A 207 -24.13 -3.97 -4.20
C GLN A 207 -24.60 -3.69 -5.63
N ARG A 208 -23.98 -2.73 -6.33
CA ARG A 208 -24.31 -2.40 -7.72
C ARG A 208 -23.79 -3.45 -8.71
N SER A 209 -22.63 -4.05 -8.49
CA SER A 209 -22.10 -5.09 -9.36
C SER A 209 -22.92 -6.38 -9.25
N LEU A 210 -23.27 -6.78 -8.03
CA LEU A 210 -24.13 -7.96 -7.77
C LEU A 210 -25.55 -7.76 -8.29
N ALA A 211 -26.15 -6.57 -8.13
CA ALA A 211 -27.46 -6.28 -8.69
C ALA A 211 -27.53 -6.40 -10.23
N ARG A 212 -26.39 -6.36 -10.94
CA ARG A 212 -26.33 -6.63 -12.39
C ARG A 212 -26.26 -8.12 -12.72
N LEU A 213 -25.80 -8.95 -11.78
CA LEU A 213 -25.54 -10.38 -11.98
C LEU A 213 -26.68 -11.25 -11.44
N THR A 214 -27.28 -10.87 -10.31
CA THR A 214 -28.34 -11.63 -9.65
C THR A 214 -29.67 -10.88 -9.72
N LEU A 215 -30.70 -11.53 -10.28
CA LEU A 215 -32.08 -11.00 -10.31
C LEU A 215 -32.72 -10.95 -8.89
N THR A 216 -32.05 -11.51 -7.89
CA THR A 216 -32.41 -11.46 -6.48
C THR A 216 -31.59 -10.38 -5.76
N SER A 217 -32.26 -9.60 -4.92
CA SER A 217 -31.67 -8.58 -4.04
C SER A 217 -30.85 -9.23 -2.91
N MET A 218 -29.86 -10.04 -3.24
CA MET A 218 -28.93 -10.60 -2.27
C MET A 218 -28.00 -9.49 -1.76
N GLN A 219 -27.96 -9.32 -0.44
CA GLN A 219 -26.94 -8.48 0.19
C GLN A 219 -25.56 -9.05 -0.16
N THR A 220 -24.60 -8.18 -0.45
CA THR A 220 -23.21 -8.56 -0.70
C THR A 220 -22.70 -9.44 0.44
N PRO A 221 -22.39 -10.73 0.24
CA PRO A 221 -21.93 -11.58 1.31
C PRO A 221 -20.52 -11.13 1.70
N VAL A 222 -20.39 -10.53 2.88
CA VAL A 222 -19.11 -10.32 3.53
C VAL A 222 -19.05 -11.31 4.68
N LEU A 223 -18.18 -12.30 4.58
CA LEU A 223 -18.10 -13.39 5.56
C LEU A 223 -17.23 -13.02 6.76
N SER A 224 -16.21 -12.21 6.53
CA SER A 224 -15.32 -11.72 7.59
C SER A 224 -14.69 -10.39 7.20
N VAL A 225 -14.16 -9.71 8.21
CA VAL A 225 -13.42 -8.47 8.04
C VAL A 225 -12.07 -8.62 8.73
N HIS A 226 -11.01 -8.30 8.00
CA HIS A 226 -9.62 -8.42 8.42
C HIS A 226 -8.90 -7.08 8.29
N THR A 227 -7.89 -6.87 9.12
CA THR A 227 -6.96 -5.75 8.96
C THR A 227 -5.91 -6.12 7.92
N LEU A 228 -5.77 -5.29 6.89
CA LEU A 228 -4.70 -5.40 5.92
C LEU A 228 -3.43 -4.78 6.48
N SER A 229 -2.40 -5.60 6.65
CA SER A 229 -1.04 -5.14 6.98
C SER A 229 -0.13 -5.22 5.76
N LEU A 230 0.59 -4.14 5.48
CA LEU A 230 1.60 -4.12 4.42
C LEU A 230 2.84 -4.87 4.92
N LYS A 231 3.33 -5.85 4.16
CA LYS A 231 4.40 -6.79 4.60
C LYS A 231 5.64 -6.09 5.17
N ASN A 232 6.00 -4.91 4.66
CA ASN A 232 7.22 -4.21 5.05
C ASN A 232 7.00 -3.14 6.11
N LEU A 233 5.80 -3.03 6.68
CA LEU A 233 5.48 -2.05 7.71
C LEU A 233 4.95 -2.74 8.97
N VAL A 234 5.24 -2.14 10.11
CA VAL A 234 4.59 -2.48 11.37
C VAL A 234 3.23 -1.80 11.39
N TRP A 235 2.17 -2.59 11.57
CA TRP A 235 0.85 -2.03 11.83
C TRP A 235 0.80 -1.47 13.25
N VAL A 236 0.46 -0.19 13.36
CA VAL A 236 0.30 0.53 14.63
C VAL A 236 -0.97 1.36 14.52
N ASP A 237 -1.91 1.16 15.44
CA ASP A 237 -3.15 1.91 15.52
C ASP A 237 -2.96 3.32 16.12
N GLU A 238 -3.96 4.19 15.93
CA GLU A 238 -3.89 5.58 16.35
C GLU A 238 -3.76 5.72 17.89
N GLU A 239 -4.45 4.87 18.64
CA GLU A 239 -4.40 4.83 20.10
C GLU A 239 -3.00 4.48 20.59
N THR A 240 -2.32 3.51 19.98
CA THR A 240 -0.93 3.18 20.30
C THR A 240 0.03 4.32 19.97
N ILE A 241 -0.11 4.96 18.81
CA ILE A 241 0.69 6.15 18.44
C ILE A 241 0.52 7.27 19.49
N ARG A 242 -0.70 7.45 20.00
CA ARG A 242 -1.04 8.43 21.03
C ARG A 242 -0.46 8.05 22.40
N ALA A 243 -0.62 6.78 22.80
CA ALA A 243 -0.14 6.25 24.08
C ALA A 243 1.39 6.28 24.19
N LEU A 244 2.09 5.99 23.09
CA LEU A 244 3.56 6.08 23.00
C LEU A 244 4.06 7.52 22.81
N GLN A 245 3.16 8.50 22.72
CA GLN A 245 3.48 9.91 22.48
C GLN A 245 4.44 10.10 21.30
N ILE A 246 4.21 9.35 20.20
CA ILE A 246 5.02 9.49 18.99
C ILE A 246 4.91 10.91 18.45
N PHE A 247 3.69 11.47 18.53
CA PHE A 247 3.38 12.87 18.25
C PHE A 247 2.57 13.47 19.39
N ALA A 248 2.75 14.77 19.62
CA ALA A 248 2.01 15.55 20.61
C ALA A 248 1.60 16.90 19.98
N PRO A 249 0.59 16.94 19.10
CA PRO A 249 0.12 18.21 18.58
C PRO A 249 -0.48 19.05 19.72
N VAL A 250 0.19 20.13 20.12
CA VAL A 250 -0.31 21.07 21.13
C VAL A 250 -1.45 21.87 20.50
N ALA A 251 -2.64 21.73 21.07
CA ALA A 251 -3.76 22.59 20.74
C ALA A 251 -3.45 24.02 21.15
N HIS A 252 -3.69 24.98 20.25
CA HIS A 252 -3.61 26.39 20.62
C HIS A 252 -4.74 26.71 21.62
N PRO A 253 -4.49 27.47 22.70
CA PRO A 253 -5.52 27.81 23.70
C PRO A 253 -6.67 28.65 23.14
N SER A 254 -6.54 29.21 21.93
CA SER A 254 -7.69 29.72 21.17
C SER A 254 -8.18 28.70 20.14
N SER A 255 -9.40 28.21 20.36
CA SER A 255 -10.15 27.29 19.48
C SER A 255 -10.44 27.87 18.08
N TYR A 256 -10.27 29.17 17.88
CA TYR A 256 -10.60 29.88 16.64
C TYR A 256 -9.45 29.94 15.62
N LYS A 257 -8.24 29.47 15.96
CA LYS A 257 -7.05 29.51 15.08
C LYS A 257 -6.51 28.12 14.74
N TRP A 258 -7.41 27.14 14.61
CA TRP A 258 -7.11 25.81 14.09
C TRP A 258 -6.84 25.87 12.58
N TYR A 259 -5.67 26.34 12.18
CA TYR A 259 -5.18 26.11 10.82
C TYR A 259 -4.48 24.76 10.79
N THR A 260 -4.74 23.98 9.74
CA THR A 260 -4.11 22.68 9.47
C THR A 260 -2.62 22.89 9.20
N GLY A 261 -1.80 22.98 10.26
CA GLY A 261 -0.37 23.29 10.20
C GLY A 261 0.17 24.14 11.35
N SER A 262 -0.67 24.61 12.28
CA SER A 262 -0.25 25.51 13.37
C SER A 262 -0.24 24.88 14.77
N SER A 263 -0.54 23.59 14.92
CA SER A 263 -0.30 22.89 16.19
C SER A 263 1.20 22.82 16.41
N LYS A 264 1.70 23.59 17.39
CA LYS A 264 3.07 23.44 17.85
C LYS A 264 3.23 21.99 18.32
N GLU A 265 4.31 21.33 17.95
CA GLU A 265 4.62 20.03 18.51
C GLU A 265 5.03 20.22 19.97
N GLY A 266 4.41 19.47 20.87
CA GLY A 266 4.77 19.39 22.29
C GLY A 266 5.92 18.41 22.51
N LEU A 267 6.10 17.97 23.76
CA LEU A 267 7.06 16.91 24.06
C LEU A 267 6.55 15.58 23.49
N SER A 268 7.27 15.06 22.50
CA SER A 268 6.99 13.81 21.79
C SER A 268 8.27 13.16 21.27
N VAL A 269 8.20 11.88 20.89
CA VAL A 269 9.31 11.18 20.20
C VAL A 269 9.71 11.94 18.94
N PHE A 270 8.75 12.44 18.15
CA PHE A 270 9.04 13.25 16.98
C PHE A 270 9.80 14.54 17.33
N SER A 271 9.39 15.28 18.38
CA SER A 271 10.09 16.50 18.80
C SER A 271 11.54 16.24 19.27
N LEU A 272 11.79 15.07 19.86
CA LEU A 272 13.11 14.67 20.35
C LEU A 272 14.06 14.33 19.19
N LEU A 273 13.55 13.58 18.21
CA LEU A 273 14.33 13.03 17.11
C LEU A 273 14.42 13.98 15.89
N ASN A 274 13.45 14.87 15.68
CA ASN A 274 13.44 15.76 14.51
C ASN A 274 14.51 16.85 14.59
N ARG A 275 15.66 16.55 13.99
CA ARG A 275 16.78 17.48 13.74
C ARG A 275 16.93 17.81 12.26
N CYS A 276 15.86 17.62 11.46
CA CYS A 276 15.92 17.88 10.03
C CYS A 276 16.09 19.38 9.74
N HIS A 277 17.00 19.69 8.82
CA HIS A 277 17.31 21.05 8.38
C HIS A 277 16.34 21.59 7.33
N SER A 278 15.48 20.74 6.76
CA SER A 278 14.49 21.12 5.75
C SER A 278 13.08 20.69 6.17
N ALA A 279 12.07 21.46 5.73
CA ALA A 279 10.66 21.14 5.97
C ALA A 279 10.24 19.81 5.31
N ALA A 280 10.84 19.48 4.16
CA ALA A 280 10.62 18.20 3.49
C ALA A 280 11.15 17.03 4.34
N GLY A 281 12.35 17.17 4.91
CA GLY A 281 12.93 16.19 5.84
C GLY A 281 12.06 15.99 7.08
N ALA A 282 11.63 17.08 7.72
CA ALA A 282 10.74 17.02 8.88
C ALA A 282 9.39 16.32 8.55
N LYS A 283 8.84 16.58 7.36
CA LYS A 283 7.62 15.91 6.87
C LYS A 283 7.86 14.41 6.65
N TYR A 284 8.97 14.05 6.02
CA TYR A 284 9.34 12.64 5.78
C TYR A 284 9.58 11.90 7.09
N MET A 285 10.27 12.51 8.05
CA MET A 285 10.49 11.92 9.37
C MET A 285 9.18 11.66 10.11
N ARG A 286 8.21 12.56 10.00
CA ARG A 286 6.86 12.33 10.56
C ARG A 286 6.23 11.06 9.97
N VAL A 287 6.29 10.88 8.64
CA VAL A 287 5.80 9.65 7.99
C VAL A 287 6.57 8.43 8.48
N MET A 288 7.90 8.51 8.55
CA MET A 288 8.74 7.40 8.99
C MET A 288 8.41 6.93 10.42
N LEU A 289 8.13 7.87 11.34
CA LEU A 289 7.71 7.53 12.70
C LEU A 289 6.25 7.04 12.79
N SER A 290 5.38 7.45 11.87
CA SER A 290 4.03 6.89 11.75
C SER A 290 4.00 5.49 11.11
N GLN A 291 5.09 5.07 10.44
CA GLN A 291 5.15 3.88 9.60
C GLN A 291 6.48 3.15 9.79
N PRO A 292 6.69 2.50 10.94
CA PRO A 292 7.93 1.77 11.19
C PRO A 292 8.11 0.68 10.14
N ILE A 293 9.30 0.62 9.53
CA ILE A 293 9.64 -0.36 8.50
C ILE A 293 10.07 -1.68 9.16
N ARG A 294 9.67 -2.81 8.57
CA ARG A 294 10.04 -4.18 8.97
C ARG A 294 11.09 -4.81 8.05
N ASP A 295 11.37 -4.15 6.93
CA ASP A 295 12.37 -4.57 5.95
C ASP A 295 13.80 -4.44 6.53
N MET A 296 14.48 -5.56 6.68
CA MET A 296 15.79 -5.65 7.32
C MET A 296 16.89 -4.97 6.50
N ASP A 297 16.81 -5.01 5.17
CA ASP A 297 17.80 -4.38 4.30
C ASP A 297 17.71 -2.87 4.42
N VAL A 298 16.48 -2.33 4.39
CA VAL A 298 16.23 -0.90 4.62
C VAL A 298 16.69 -0.46 6.01
N LEU A 299 16.45 -1.27 7.04
CA LEU A 299 16.93 -0.99 8.40
C LEU A 299 18.45 -0.98 8.48
N HIS A 300 19.12 -1.96 7.84
CA HIS A 300 20.57 -2.05 7.80
C HIS A 300 21.18 -0.82 7.13
N THR A 301 20.72 -0.47 5.92
CA THR A 301 21.20 0.72 5.20
C THR A 301 20.98 2.01 6.00
N ARG A 302 19.83 2.15 6.68
CA ARG A 302 19.59 3.31 7.54
C ARG A 302 20.60 3.38 8.69
N HIS A 303 20.89 2.26 9.34
CA HIS A 303 21.88 2.20 10.41
C HIS A 303 23.30 2.47 9.90
N GLU A 304 23.69 1.94 8.75
CA GLU A 304 24.99 2.23 8.12
C GLU A 304 25.17 3.73 7.87
N VAL A 305 24.15 4.40 7.32
CA VAL A 305 24.17 5.85 7.10
C VAL A 305 24.28 6.62 8.41
N ILE A 306 23.55 6.20 9.46
CA ILE A 306 23.66 6.82 10.79
C ILE A 306 25.07 6.64 11.35
N THR A 307 25.64 5.44 11.27
CA THR A 307 27.01 5.15 11.72
C THR A 307 28.03 5.99 10.98
N PHE A 308 27.91 6.11 9.64
CA PHE A 308 28.75 6.99 8.83
C PHE A 308 28.66 8.45 9.32
N CYS A 309 27.46 8.96 9.56
CA CYS A 309 27.24 10.33 10.00
C CYS A 309 27.76 10.62 11.43
N LEU A 310 27.83 9.60 12.30
CA LEU A 310 28.32 9.74 13.68
C LEU A 310 29.85 9.66 13.79
N GLN A 311 30.56 9.21 12.75
CA GLN A 311 32.01 9.13 12.77
C GLN A 311 32.64 10.54 12.71
N PRO A 312 33.55 10.90 13.64
CA PRO A 312 34.18 12.24 13.67
C PRO A 312 34.93 12.59 12.38
N LEU A 313 35.49 11.58 11.69
CA LEU A 313 36.18 11.77 10.41
C LEU A 313 35.26 12.35 9.33
N ASN A 314 33.96 12.06 9.39
CA ASN A 314 32.98 12.46 8.38
C ASN A 314 32.25 13.77 8.75
N GLU A 315 32.54 14.36 9.92
CA GLU A 315 31.80 15.51 10.46
C GLU A 315 31.74 16.68 9.47
N GLN A 316 32.87 17.02 8.82
CA GLN A 316 32.92 18.12 7.86
C GLN A 316 32.04 17.86 6.63
N VAL A 317 32.02 16.63 6.13
CA VAL A 317 31.20 16.22 4.98
C VAL A 317 29.72 16.29 5.35
N VAL A 318 29.36 15.75 6.51
CA VAL A 318 27.97 15.76 7.02
C VAL A 318 27.47 17.18 7.24
N LYS A 319 28.28 18.06 7.84
CA LYS A 319 27.95 19.46 8.04
C LYS A 319 27.73 20.20 6.72
N SER A 320 28.64 20.02 5.77
CA SER A 320 28.52 20.64 4.45
C SER A 320 27.24 20.19 3.72
N LEU A 321 26.88 18.92 3.84
CA LEU A 321 25.63 18.39 3.29
C LEU A 321 24.39 18.98 4.00
N ALA A 322 24.41 19.04 5.33
CA ALA A 322 23.31 19.60 6.12
C ALA A 322 23.07 21.08 5.78
N ASP A 323 24.13 21.88 5.66
CA ASP A 323 24.07 23.29 5.28
C ASP A 323 23.50 23.46 3.86
N SER A 324 23.87 22.56 2.94
CA SER A 324 23.34 22.57 1.56
C SER A 324 21.85 22.23 1.50
N ILE A 325 21.38 21.27 2.31
CA ILE A 325 19.99 20.79 2.30
C ILE A 325 18.99 21.87 2.79
N VAL A 326 19.41 22.81 3.64
CA VAL A 326 18.56 23.94 4.09
C VAL A 326 18.01 24.72 2.89
N HIS A 327 18.79 24.85 1.83
CA HIS A 327 18.44 25.64 0.65
C HIS A 327 17.58 24.88 -0.38
N VAL A 328 17.43 23.56 -0.22
CA VAL A 328 16.61 22.72 -1.09
C VAL A 328 15.13 22.92 -0.76
N LYS A 329 14.50 23.87 -1.45
CA LYS A 329 13.05 24.05 -1.41
C LYS A 329 12.38 22.89 -2.15
N THR A 330 11.22 22.45 -1.67
CA THR A 330 10.39 21.46 -2.36
C THR A 330 10.11 21.95 -3.79
N VAL A 331 10.58 21.23 -4.80
CA VAL A 331 10.49 21.58 -6.24
C VAL A 331 9.07 21.97 -6.66
N MET A 332 8.04 21.40 -6.03
CA MET A 332 6.63 21.71 -6.27
C MET A 332 6.22 23.16 -5.95
N LYS A 333 6.90 23.86 -5.03
CA LYS A 333 6.67 25.30 -4.78
C LYS A 333 7.28 26.20 -5.86
N ILE A 334 8.21 25.68 -6.64
CA ILE A 334 8.92 26.43 -7.70
C ILE A 334 8.17 26.27 -9.03
N LEU A 335 7.54 25.12 -9.28
CA LEU A 335 6.78 24.83 -10.49
C LEU A 335 5.33 25.37 -10.49
N THR A 336 4.91 26.05 -9.42
CA THR A 336 3.55 26.62 -9.29
C THR A 336 3.55 28.15 -9.08
N GLN A 337 4.67 28.83 -9.32
CA GLN A 337 4.74 30.31 -9.34
C GLN A 337 4.57 30.87 -10.74
#